data_AF-A0A498DI82-F1
#
_entry.id   AF-A0A498DI82-F1
#
_cell.length_a   1.000
_cell.length_b   1.000
_cell.length_c   1.000
_cell.angle_alpha   90.00
_cell.angle_beta   90.00
_cell.angle_gamma   90.00
#
_symmetry.space_group_name_H-M   'P 1'
#
loop_
_entity.id
_entity.type
_entity.pdbx_description
1 polymer ?
#
loop_
_entity_poly.entity_id
_entity_poly.type
_entity_poly.pdbx_seq_one_letter_code
_entity_poly.pdbx_strand_id
1 'polypeptide(L)' 'MEERLIELETKISYQDHLINELNDVVVRQQQQIDQLEKQMVRFGDHLKQASGSGLARPDEEVPPPHY' A
#
# COMPACT_ATOMS: atom_id res chain seq x y z
N MET A 1 -10.01 -20.66 45.68
CA MET A 1 -10.86 -20.09 44.62
C MET A 1 -10.37 -18.71 44.21
N GLU A 2 -10.07 -17.84 45.16
CA GLU A 2 -9.54 -16.49 44.95
C GLU A 2 -8.22 -16.44 44.15
N GLU A 3 -7.27 -17.34 44.46
CA GLU A 3 -5.98 -17.44 43.75
C GLU A 3 -6.13 -17.71 42.24
N ARG A 4 -7.04 -18.62 41.87
CA ARG A 4 -7.34 -18.91 40.45
C ARG A 4 -7.98 -17.72 39.74
N LEU A 5 -8.73 -16.89 40.47
CA LEU A 5 -9.35 -15.69 39.92
C LEU A 5 -8.29 -14.62 39.64
N ILE A 6 -7.37 -14.39 40.58
CA ILE A 6 -6.22 -13.49 40.41
C ILE A 6 -5.34 -13.90 39.22
N GLU A 7 -5.06 -15.20 39.07
CA GLU A 7 -4.30 -15.71 37.93
C GLU A 7 -4.99 -15.42 36.59
N LEU A 8 -6.32 -15.57 36.53
CA LEU A 8 -7.10 -15.31 35.33
C LEU A 8 -7.12 -13.82 35.00
N GLU A 9 -7.34 -12.93 35.98
CA GLU A 9 -7.30 -11.47 35.79
C GLU A 9 -5.93 -10.99 35.30
N THR A 10 -4.87 -11.56 35.86
CA THR A 10 -3.49 -11.30 35.42
C THR A 10 -3.31 -11.72 33.95
N LYS A 11 -3.73 -12.94 33.59
CA LYS A 11 -3.65 -13.44 32.22
C LYS A 11 -4.50 -12.62 31.23
N ILE A 12 -5.66 -12.14 31.65
CA ILE A 12 -6.52 -11.29 30.81
C ILE A 12 -5.82 -9.96 30.55
N SER A 13 -5.28 -9.32 31.60
CA SER A 13 -4.55 -8.06 31.47
C SER A 13 -3.36 -8.16 30.50
N TYR A 14 -2.62 -9.26 30.55
CA TYR A 14 -1.54 -9.53 29.59
C TYR A 14 -2.05 -9.74 28.15
N GLN A 15 -3.16 -10.45 27.99
CA GLN A 15 -3.77 -10.65 26.67
C GLN A 15 -4.31 -9.34 26.08
N ASP A 16 -4.95 -8.49 26.89
CA ASP A 16 -5.43 -7.18 26.45
C ASP A 16 -4.27 -6.30 25.99
N HIS A 17 -3.14 -6.31 26.73
CA HIS A 17 -1.93 -5.61 26.31
C HIS A 17 -1.41 -6.14 24.97
N LEU A 18 -1.30 -7.46 24.83
CA LEU A 18 -0.83 -8.09 23.60
C LEU A 18 -1.74 -7.79 22.41
N ILE A 19 -3.06 -7.76 22.61
CA ILE A 19 -4.02 -7.40 21.56
C ILE A 19 -3.78 -5.97 21.07
N ASN A 20 -3.54 -5.03 21.99
CA ASN A 20 -3.22 -3.64 21.61
C ASN A 20 -1.91 -3.54 20.83
N GLU A 21 -0.86 -4.24 21.26
CA GLU A 21 0.41 -4.26 20.53
C GLU A 21 0.27 -4.86 19.12
N LEU A 22 -0.49 -5.95 18.99
CA LEU A 22 -0.76 -6.57 17.70
C LEU A 22 -1.58 -5.64 16.79
N ASN A 23 -2.58 -4.95 17.34
CA ASN A 23 -3.35 -3.96 16.59
C ASN A 23 -2.44 -2.83 16.08
N ASP A 24 -1.53 -2.32 16.90
CA ASP A 24 -0.58 -1.28 16.49
C ASP A 24 0.34 -1.75 15.36
N VAL A 25 0.78 -3.02 15.39
CA VAL A 25 1.54 -3.63 14.29
C VAL A 25 0.71 -3.70 13.01
N VAL A 26 -0.54 -4.17 13.10
CA VAL A 26 -1.45 -4.28 11.95
C VAL A 26 -1.72 -2.90 11.32
N VAL A 27 -1.96 -1.88 12.13
CA VAL A 27 -2.15 -0.50 11.63
C VAL A 27 -0.93 0.00 10.88
N ARG A 28 0.29 -0.20 11.42
CA ARG A 28 1.53 0.18 10.74
C ARG A 28 1.72 -0.58 9.42
N GLN A 29 1.40 -1.88 9.39
CA GLN A 29 1.48 -2.68 8.18
C GLN A 29 0.48 -2.20 7.12
N GLN A 30 -0.75 -1.88 7.52
CA GLN A 30 -1.75 -1.34 6.59
C GLN A 30 -1.27 -0.01 5.97
N GLN A 31 -0.68 0.88 6.78
CA GLN A 31 -0.12 2.13 6.27
C GLN A 31 1.02 1.90 5.25
N GLN A 32 1.85 0.88 5.46
CA GLN A 32 2.90 0.50 4.51
C GLN A 32 2.31 -0.05 3.21
N ILE A 33 1.27 -0.90 3.30
CA ILE A 33 0.57 -1.44 2.13
C ILE A 33 -0.06 -0.31 1.31
N ASP A 34 -0.78 0.62 1.95
CA ASP A 34 -1.40 1.76 1.29
C ASP A 34 -0.37 2.63 0.54
N GLN A 35 0.84 2.77 1.10
CA GLN A 35 1.94 3.49 0.46
C GLN A 35 2.46 2.74 -0.77
N LEU A 36 2.65 1.42 -0.67
CA LEU A 36 3.10 0.58 -1.77
C LEU A 36 2.08 0.55 -2.91
N GLU A 37 0.79 0.45 -2.60
CA GLU A 37 -0.28 0.49 -3.60
C GLU A 37 -0.28 1.81 -4.37
N LYS A 38 -0.14 2.95 -3.68
CA LYS A 38 -0.01 4.26 -4.33
C LYS A 38 1.21 4.34 -5.24
N GLN A 39 2.34 3.76 -4.85
CA GLN A 39 3.54 3.71 -5.67
C GLN A 39 3.35 2.84 -6.91
N MET A 40 2.67 1.69 -6.78
CA MET A 40 2.37 0.81 -7.91
C MET A 40 1.46 1.49 -8.94
N VAL A 41 0.43 2.23 -8.50
CA VAL A 41 -0.42 3.01 -9.41
C VAL A 41 0.41 4.03 -10.19
N ARG A 42 1.24 4.83 -9.49
CA ARG A 42 2.13 5.82 -10.13
C ARG A 42 3.09 5.18 -11.13
N PHE A 43 3.64 4.03 -10.79
CA PHE A 43 4.53 3.28 -11.67
C PHE A 43 3.78 2.79 -12.92
N GLY A 44 2.58 2.25 -12.76
CA GLY A 44 1.71 1.86 -13.87
C GLY A 44 1.36 3.03 -14.79
N ASP A 45 1.06 4.20 -14.23
CA ASP A 45 0.78 5.41 -15.00
C ASP A 45 2.00 5.89 -15.78
N HIS A 46 3.20 5.80 -15.18
CA HIS A 46 4.45 6.12 -15.87
C HIS A 46 4.72 5.17 -17.05
N LEU A 47 4.49 3.87 -16.89
CA LEU A 47 4.61 2.88 -17.98
C LEU A 47 3.62 3.16 -19.12
N LYS A 48 2.38 3.56 -18.81
CA LYS A 48 1.40 3.95 -19.83
C LYS A 48 1.83 5.21 -20.59
N GLN A 49 2.38 6.20 -19.90
CA GLN A 49 2.90 7.42 -20.53
C GLN A 49 4.12 7.12 -21.42
N ALA A 50 5.03 6.26 -20.96
CA ALA A 50 6.21 5.86 -21.71
C ALA A 50 5.88 5.01 -22.96
N SER A 51 4.80 4.23 -22.91
CA SER A 51 4.31 3.46 -24.08
C SER A 51 3.46 4.31 -25.05
N GLY A 52 2.89 5.42 -24.58
CA GLY A 52 2.12 6.36 -25.40
C GLY A 52 2.94 7.40 -26.16
N SER A 53 4.23 7.58 -25.87
CA SER A 53 5.07 8.64 -26.47
C SER A 53 5.88 8.23 -27.71
N GLY A 54 5.64 7.04 -28.28
CA GLY A 54 6.49 6.47 -29.34
C GLY A 54 5.82 5.72 -30.49
N LEU A 55 4.49 5.76 -30.62
CA LEU A 55 3.78 5.17 -31.77
C LEU A 55 2.83 6.19 -32.41
N ALA A 56 3.34 7.35 -32.82
CA ALA A 56 2.83 7.90 -34.07
C ALA A 56 3.24 6.88 -35.14
N ARG A 57 2.27 6.30 -35.82
CA ARG A 57 2.60 5.35 -36.90
C ARG A 57 3.37 6.15 -37.96
N PRO A 58 4.41 5.60 -38.62
CA PRO A 58 5.16 6.32 -39.65
C PRO A 58 4.28 6.91 -40.78
N ASP A 59 3.05 6.42 -40.92
CA ASP A 59 1.99 6.87 -41.81
C ASP A 59 1.31 8.21 -41.41
N GLU A 60 1.57 8.76 -40.21
CA GLU A 60 0.96 10.01 -39.72
C GLU A 60 1.91 11.22 -39.73
N GLU A 61 3.12 11.10 -40.29
CA GLU A 61 4.00 12.24 -40.54
C GLU A 61 3.52 13.01 -41.78
N VAL A 62 2.62 13.96 -41.59
CA VAL A 62 2.26 14.92 -42.64
C VAL A 62 3.48 15.82 -42.89
N PRO A 63 4.01 15.90 -44.13
CA PRO A 63 5.21 16.67 -44.40
C PRO A 63 5.02 18.15 -44.04
N PRO A 64 6.07 18.82 -43.50
CA PRO A 64 5.94 20.19 -43.02
C PRO A 64 5.63 21.15 -44.18
N PRO A 65 4.79 22.18 -43.96
CA PRO A 65 4.48 23.17 -44.98
C PRO A 65 5.72 24.00 -45.28
N HIS A 66 6.20 23.92 -46.52
CA HIS A 66 7.22 24.84 -47.03
C HIS A 66 6.55 26.18 -47.38
N TYR A 67 6.99 27.26 -46.73
CA TYR A 67 6.69 28.64 -47.09
C TYR A 67 7.81 29.24 -47.95
#